data_AF-C0QCT9-F1
#
_entry.id   AF-C0QCT9-F1
#
_cell.length_a   1.000
_cell.length_b   1.000
_cell.length_c   1.000
_cell.angle_alpha   90.00
_cell.angle_beta   90.00
_cell.angle_gamma   90.00
#
_symmetry.space_group_name_H-M   'P 1'
#
loop_
_entity.id
_entity.type
_entity.pdbx_description
1 polymer ?
#
loop_
_entity_poly.entity_id
_entity_poly.type
_entity_poly.pdbx_seq_one_letter_code
_entity_poly.pdbx_strand_id
1 'polypeptide(L)'
;MRKIHNYRINKEDFWEMLHAKRHSPCLVITFRDISGQHTHKLSAGYGDGLDVYREGLQTYVLSHNKSLGYVGLQIFEGSEIVGEMFVEDHEIKETLGREGLPPSTIIKKLREFI
;
A
#
# COMPACT_ATOMS: atom_id res chain seq x y z
N MET A 1 -10.58 -6.38 10.40
CA MET A 1 -10.00 -5.99 9.10
C MET A 1 -10.64 -6.78 7.97
N ARG A 2 -11.28 -6.11 7.00
CA ARG A 2 -12.00 -6.71 5.87
C ARG A 2 -11.25 -6.46 4.57
N LYS A 3 -11.01 -7.50 3.76
CA LYS A 3 -10.46 -7.32 2.40
C LYS A 3 -11.49 -6.63 1.53
N ILE A 4 -11.09 -5.59 0.81
CA ILE A 4 -11.95 -4.90 -0.15
C ILE A 4 -11.51 -5.22 -1.57
N HIS A 5 -12.46 -5.26 -2.50
CA HIS A 5 -12.22 -5.54 -3.92
C HIS A 5 -12.80 -4.46 -4.83
N ASN A 6 -13.59 -3.53 -4.26
CA ASN A 6 -14.18 -2.40 -4.96
C ASN A 6 -13.19 -1.21 -4.97
N TYR A 7 -12.01 -1.45 -5.54
CA TYR A 7 -11.03 -0.42 -5.84
C TYR A 7 -10.58 -0.56 -7.29
N ARG A 8 -9.97 0.50 -7.82
CA ARG A 8 -9.33 0.50 -9.13
C ARG A 8 -7.88 0.86 -8.96
N ILE A 9 -7.01 0.22 -9.74
CA ILE A 9 -5.59 0.53 -9.81
C ILE A 9 -5.29 1.01 -11.21
N ASN A 10 -4.64 2.17 -11.30
CA ASN A 10 -4.13 2.73 -12.54
C ASN A 10 -2.63 2.99 -12.39
N LYS A 11 -1.97 3.22 -13.51
CA LYS A 11 -0.64 3.83 -13.51
C LYS A 11 -0.79 5.32 -13.31
N GLU A 12 0.20 5.92 -12.67
CA GLU A 12 0.39 7.36 -12.76
C GLU A 12 0.50 7.81 -14.23
N ASP A 13 -0.04 9.00 -14.51
CA ASP A 13 0.09 9.63 -15.81
C ASP A 13 1.57 9.92 -16.14
N PHE A 14 1.92 9.83 -17.43
CA PHE A 14 3.29 10.02 -17.88
C PHE A 14 3.84 11.42 -17.56
N TRP A 15 3.04 12.47 -17.73
CA TRP A 15 3.49 13.83 -17.47
C TRP A 15 3.62 14.09 -15.97
N GLU A 16 2.72 13.53 -15.17
CA GLU A 16 2.83 13.58 -13.71
C GLU A 16 4.10 12.88 -13.21
N MET A 17 4.41 11.69 -13.74
CA MET A 17 5.63 10.95 -13.43
C MET A 17 6.89 11.78 -13.77
N LEU A 18 6.92 12.37 -14.97
CA LEU A 18 8.04 13.18 -15.45
C LEU A 18 8.22 14.44 -14.59
N HIS A 19 7.14 15.15 -14.27
CA HIS A 19 7.17 16.31 -13.37
C HIS A 19 7.65 15.94 -11.97
N ALA A 20 7.26 14.76 -11.47
CA ALA A 20 7.73 14.23 -10.20
C ALA A 20 9.17 13.68 -10.26
N LYS A 21 9.86 13.79 -11.41
CA LYS A 21 11.22 13.28 -11.65
C LYS A 21 11.38 11.80 -11.32
N ARG A 22 10.32 11.01 -11.53
CA ARG A 22 10.35 9.56 -11.34
C ARG A 22 10.65 8.86 -12.66
N HIS A 23 11.47 7.81 -12.58
CA HIS A 23 11.87 7.00 -13.75
C HIS A 23 10.85 5.89 -14.07
N SER A 24 9.95 5.58 -13.13
CA SER A 24 8.90 4.58 -13.29
C SER A 24 7.60 5.10 -12.67
N PRO A 25 6.44 4.82 -13.31
CA PRO A 25 5.17 5.30 -12.79
C PRO A 25 4.86 4.56 -11.49
N CYS A 26 4.35 5.29 -10.51
CA CYS A 26 3.77 4.65 -9.33
C CYS A 26 2.39 4.09 -9.67
N LEU A 27 1.87 3.27 -8.76
CA LEU A 27 0.46 2.89 -8.79
C LEU A 27 -0.41 3.99 -8.20
N VAL A 28 -1.61 4.14 -8.76
CA VAL A 28 -2.65 5.04 -8.27
C VAL A 28 -3.86 4.19 -7.91
N ILE A 29 -4.29 4.24 -6.65
CA ILE A 29 -5.48 3.55 -6.19
C ILE A 29 -6.66 4.51 -6.09
N THR A 30 -7.82 4.07 -6.58
CA THR A 30 -9.09 4.74 -6.34
C THR A 30 -10.01 3.79 -5.59
N PHE A 31 -10.54 4.21 -4.44
CA PHE A 31 -11.52 3.45 -3.66
C PHE A 31 -12.65 4.35 -3.16
N ARG A 32 -13.76 3.75 -2.75
CA ARG A 32 -14.89 4.46 -2.15
C ARG A 32 -15.10 4.04 -0.70
N ASP A 33 -15.33 4.98 0.19
CA ASP A 33 -15.78 4.76 1.56
C ASP A 33 -17.05 5.60 1.86
N ILE A 34 -17.34 5.79 3.14
CA ILE A 34 -18.51 6.55 3.58
C ILE A 34 -18.37 8.06 3.33
N SER A 35 -17.15 8.60 3.27
CA SER A 35 -16.90 10.03 3.06
C SER A 35 -16.80 10.39 1.58
N GLY A 36 -16.53 9.42 0.71
CA GLY A 36 -16.57 9.64 -0.73
C GLY A 36 -15.72 8.69 -1.54
N GLN A 37 -15.41 9.11 -2.76
CA GLN A 37 -14.42 8.46 -3.62
C GLN A 37 -13.08 9.16 -3.43
N HIS A 38 -12.05 8.37 -3.18
CA HIS A 38 -10.69 8.83 -2.89
C HIS A 38 -9.73 8.24 -3.90
N THR A 39 -8.78 9.05 -4.35
CA THR A 39 -7.72 8.65 -5.28
C THR A 39 -6.37 9.02 -4.68
N HIS A 40 -5.48 8.04 -4.59
CA HIS A 40 -4.20 8.17 -3.92
C HIS A 40 -3.06 7.62 -4.78
N LYS A 41 -1.93 8.32 -4.77
CA LYS A 41 -0.67 7.77 -5.28
C LYS A 41 -0.08 6.85 -4.23
N LEU A 42 0.33 5.67 -4.65
CA LEU A 42 1.00 4.69 -3.80
C LEU A 42 2.51 4.83 -3.95
N SER A 43 3.25 4.48 -2.90
CA SER A 43 4.70 4.28 -2.96
C SER A 43 5.05 2.98 -3.71
N ALA A 44 4.04 2.15 -4.00
CA ALA A 44 4.16 0.94 -4.79
C ALA A 44 4.46 1.21 -6.27
N GLY A 45 5.38 0.42 -6.81
CA GLY A 45 5.71 0.43 -8.24
C GLY A 45 4.71 -0.39 -9.06
N TYR A 46 4.70 -0.19 -10.38
CA TYR A 46 3.79 -0.91 -11.29
C TYR A 46 3.87 -2.45 -11.19
N GLY A 47 5.03 -3.01 -10.84
CA GLY A 47 5.24 -4.45 -10.72
C GLY A 47 4.76 -5.06 -9.40
N ASP A 48 4.25 -4.26 -8.48
CA ASP A 48 3.95 -4.71 -7.12
C ASP A 48 2.59 -5.39 -7.05
N GLY A 49 2.52 -6.44 -6.22
CA GLY A 49 1.25 -6.99 -5.77
C GLY A 49 0.64 -6.07 -4.72
N LEU A 50 -0.68 -5.93 -4.75
CA LEU A 50 -1.43 -5.12 -3.80
C LEU A 50 -2.48 -5.94 -3.07
N ASP A 51 -2.57 -5.71 -1.77
CA ASP A 51 -3.58 -6.26 -0.88
C ASP A 51 -4.25 -5.11 -0.12
N VAL A 52 -5.53 -4.88 -0.41
CA VAL A 52 -6.27 -3.73 0.14
C VAL A 52 -7.31 -4.17 1.16
N TYR A 53 -7.25 -3.56 2.33
CA TYR A 53 -8.08 -3.88 3.48
C TYR A 53 -8.70 -2.62 4.09
N ARG A 54 -9.80 -2.80 4.83
CA ARG A 54 -10.46 -1.73 5.58
C ARG A 54 -10.77 -2.15 7.02
N GLU A 55 -10.56 -1.26 7.96
CA GLU A 55 -10.95 -1.39 9.36
C GLU A 55 -11.32 0.00 9.91
N GLY A 56 -12.55 0.17 10.39
CA GLY A 56 -13.06 1.49 10.73
C GLY A 56 -13.08 2.44 9.53
N LEU A 57 -12.55 3.65 9.73
CA LEU A 57 -12.38 4.67 8.68
C LEU A 57 -11.10 4.48 7.86
N GLN A 58 -10.22 3.57 8.28
CA GLN A 58 -8.91 3.41 7.68
C GLN A 58 -8.92 2.38 6.55
N THR A 59 -8.33 2.75 5.42
CA THR A 59 -8.02 1.87 4.31
C THR A 59 -6.51 1.59 4.31
N TYR A 60 -6.16 0.31 4.36
CA TYR A 60 -4.79 -0.19 4.38
C TYR A 60 -4.45 -0.74 3.01
N VAL A 61 -3.36 -0.27 2.42
CA VAL A 61 -2.82 -0.76 1.17
C VAL A 61 -1.47 -1.38 1.47
N LEU A 62 -1.43 -2.72 1.43
CA LEU A 62 -0.18 -3.46 1.51
C LEU A 62 0.35 -3.66 0.09
N SER A 63 1.54 -3.15 -0.18
CA SER A 63 2.31 -3.46 -1.38
C SER A 63 3.36 -4.52 -1.07
N HIS A 64 3.62 -5.39 -2.04
CA HIS A 64 4.66 -6.40 -1.89
C HIS A 64 5.28 -6.74 -3.24
N ASN A 65 6.59 -6.93 -3.25
CA ASN A 65 7.32 -7.36 -4.43
C ASN A 65 8.21 -8.54 -4.07
N LYS A 66 7.79 -9.75 -4.44
CA LYS A 66 8.54 -10.98 -4.09
C LYS A 66 9.90 -11.07 -4.78
N SER A 67 10.06 -10.43 -5.94
CA SER A 67 11.32 -10.45 -6.68
C SER A 67 12.34 -9.48 -6.11
N LEU A 68 11.89 -8.37 -5.52
CA LEU A 68 12.73 -7.38 -4.85
C LEU A 68 12.79 -7.56 -3.33
N GLY A 69 11.96 -8.44 -2.78
CA GLY A 69 11.99 -8.85 -1.38
C GLY A 69 11.44 -7.82 -0.39
N TYR A 70 10.65 -6.82 -0.79
CA TYR A 70 10.11 -5.83 0.16
C TYR A 70 8.61 -5.95 0.40
N VAL A 71 8.17 -5.35 1.51
CA VAL A 71 6.76 -5.05 1.79
C VAL A 71 6.60 -3.58 2.19
N GLY A 72 5.56 -2.94 1.68
CA GLY A 72 5.18 -1.58 2.04
C GLY A 72 3.75 -1.54 2.56
N LEU A 73 3.47 -0.69 3.53
CA LEU A 73 2.14 -0.41 4.05
C LEU A 73 1.87 1.08 3.96
N GLN A 74 0.76 1.46 3.33
CA GLN A 74 0.21 2.80 3.39
C GLN A 74 -1.19 2.77 3.97
N ILE A 75 -1.48 3.70 4.88
CA ILE A 75 -2.74 3.80 5.60
C ILE A 75 -3.39 5.14 5.25
N PHE A 76 -4.65 5.06 4.82
CA PHE A 76 -5.44 6.20 4.39
C PHE A 76 -6.68 6.36 5.26
N GLU A 77 -7.03 7.61 5.58
CA GLU A 77 -8.34 7.97 6.12
C GLU A 77 -8.96 9.03 5.22
N GLY A 78 -9.92 8.62 4.38
CA GLY A 78 -10.45 9.48 3.31
C GLY A 78 -9.37 9.89 2.30
N SER A 79 -9.15 11.20 2.17
CA SER A 79 -8.12 11.81 1.31
C SER A 79 -6.75 11.96 1.95
N GLU A 80 -6.59 11.58 3.21
CA GLU A 80 -5.34 11.77 3.95
C GLU A 80 -4.54 10.48 4.08
N ILE A 81 -3.21 10.60 4.01
CA ILE A 81 -2.28 9.55 4.40
C ILE A 81 -2.02 9.71 5.89
N VAL A 82 -2.41 8.71 6.68
CA VAL A 82 -2.29 8.73 8.15
C VAL A 82 -1.16 7.85 8.67
N GLY A 83 -0.50 7.08 7.79
CA GLY A 83 0.62 6.24 8.16
C GLY A 83 1.27 5.56 6.95
N GLU A 84 2.57 5.33 7.04
CA GLU A 84 3.34 4.60 6.04
C GLU A 84 4.50 3.84 6.71
N MET A 85 4.79 2.65 6.21
CA MET A 85 5.97 1.87 6.60
C MET A 85 6.49 1.09 5.40
N PHE A 86 7.80 0.97 5.28
CA PHE A 86 8.47 0.18 4.26
C PHE A 86 9.50 -0.72 4.93
N VAL A 87 9.55 -1.99 4.53
CA VAL A 87 10.44 -3.00 5.11
C VAL A 87 11.14 -3.74 3.99
N GLU A 88 12.47 -3.71 4.01
CA GLU A 88 13.32 -4.41 3.05
C GLU A 88 13.50 -5.90 3.40
N ASP A 89 13.92 -6.70 2.42
CA ASP A 89 14.04 -8.16 2.51
C ASP A 89 14.78 -8.64 3.76
N HIS A 90 15.91 -7.99 4.05
CA HIS A 90 16.76 -8.36 5.17
C HIS A 90 16.14 -8.05 6.54
N GLU A 91 15.18 -7.13 6.60
CA GLU A 91 14.48 -6.71 7.81
C GLU A 91 13.15 -7.46 8.01
N ILE A 92 12.57 -8.04 6.95
CA ILE A 92 11.26 -8.71 6.98
C ILE A 92 11.17 -9.72 8.13
N LYS A 93 12.18 -10.56 8.30
CA LYS A 93 12.16 -11.60 9.34
C LYS A 93 12.24 -11.01 10.75
N GLU A 94 12.99 -9.93 10.93
CA GLU A 94 13.10 -9.22 12.21
C GLU A 94 11.78 -8.51 12.54
N THR A 95 11.24 -7.73 11.60
CA THR A 95 10.01 -6.96 11.79
C THR A 95 8.77 -7.86 11.90
N LEU A 96 8.66 -8.88 11.05
CA LEU A 96 7.45 -9.73 11.00
C LEU A 96 7.55 -10.99 11.87
N GLY A 97 8.76 -11.38 12.29
CA GLY A 97 9.07 -12.60 13.05
C GLY A 97 9.16 -13.86 12.19
N ARG A 98 8.55 -13.86 11.00
CA ARG A 98 8.68 -14.91 9.97
C ARG A 98 8.15 -14.42 8.61
N GLU A 99 8.60 -15.09 7.56
CA GLU A 99 8.10 -14.89 6.20
C GLU A 99 6.79 -15.64 5.94
N GLY A 100 6.14 -15.34 4.81
CA GLY A 100 4.96 -16.07 4.33
C GLY A 100 3.67 -15.84 5.13
N LEU A 101 3.61 -14.75 5.90
CA LEU A 101 2.41 -14.37 6.64
C LEU A 101 1.27 -13.96 5.69
N PRO A 102 0.00 -14.21 6.07
CA PRO A 102 -1.14 -13.67 5.35
C PRO A 102 -1.11 -12.12 5.34
N PRO A 103 -1.56 -11.46 4.25
CA PRO A 103 -1.52 -9.99 4.13
C PRO A 103 -2.15 -9.24 5.32
N SER A 104 -3.32 -9.69 5.80
CA SER A 104 -3.98 -9.08 6.96
C SER A 104 -3.15 -9.17 8.25
N THR A 105 -2.31 -10.19 8.38
CA THR A 105 -1.41 -10.36 9.54
C THR A 105 -0.18 -9.48 9.39
N ILE A 106 0.36 -9.34 8.17
CA ILE A 106 1.45 -8.40 7.87
C ILE A 106 1.01 -6.98 8.23
N ILE A 107 -0.16 -6.54 7.75
CA ILE A 107 -0.71 -5.20 8.03
C ILE A 107 -0.81 -4.96 9.54
N LYS A 108 -1.35 -5.92 10.30
CA LYS A 108 -1.49 -5.78 11.76
C LYS A 108 -0.14 -5.57 12.45
N LYS A 109 0.88 -6.32 12.04
CA LYS A 109 2.23 -6.21 12.60
C LYS A 109 2.88 -4.89 12.24
N LEU A 110 2.86 -4.51 10.95
CA LEU A 110 3.45 -3.24 10.50
C LEU A 110 2.78 -2.03 11.15
N ARG A 111 1.46 -2.09 11.39
CA ARG A 111 0.72 -1.03 12.10
C ARG A 111 1.21 -0.81 13.54
N GLU A 112 1.84 -1.79 14.20
CA GLU A 112 2.36 -1.61 15.56
C GLU A 112 3.57 -0.66 15.61
N PHE A 113 4.16 -0.34 14.47
CA PHE A 113 5.32 0.56 14.34
C PHE A 113 4.96 1.95 13.79
N ILE A 114 3.68 2.23 13.55
CA ILE A 114 3.14 3.50 13.03
C ILE A 114 2.31 4.15 14.14
#